data_AF-A0A832GY57-F1
#
_entry.id   AF-A0A832GY57-F1
#
_cell.length_a   1.000
_cell.length_b   1.000
_cell.length_c   1.000
_cell.angle_alpha   90.00
_cell.angle_beta   90.00
_cell.angle_gamma   90.00
#
_symmetry.space_group_name_H-M   'P 1'
#
loop_
_entity.id
_entity.type
_entity.pdbx_description
1 polymer ?
#
loop_
_entity_poly.entity_id
_entity_poly.type
_entity_poly.pdbx_seq_one_letter_code
_entity_poly.pdbx_strand_id
1 'polypeptide(L)'
;MTPENGEVRGKRDAPCVVDLRKGELRIPSYSVRVRLRASLVRALAEENKLTPRPDFVLQLTSRGKLRIIAKRTPPPPQLSTPLRVVAVDENSRHGFALAAFDFGDRGCKLAYFEKLRPENHGYRRQLAAALQSYASAPTEEGRALLGQLLGQEPVKALTPERAREHAALARRKEKRLNNNFVQRVTARARELVREAAKEGRAAVVLVDPIDSETLRGTGLQGTLLRARRALENLCRYEGALFVELRASGRQCPRCGSWGTEVRQTRRARVYKCRRCGAVWDRDKAALYNLTTTYFERLRKGGRGNEAVLAERALAALRKWLSKHPNALEY
;
A
#
# COMPACT_ATOMS: atom_id res chain seq x y z
N MET A 1 -13.84 -14.15 22.18
CA MET A 1 -13.31 -15.30 22.93
C MET A 1 -11.83 -15.51 22.61
N THR A 2 -11.01 -15.31 23.65
CA THR A 2 -9.57 -15.58 23.72
C THR A 2 -9.32 -17.10 23.70
N PRO A 3 -8.27 -17.62 23.05
CA PRO A 3 -7.81 -18.97 23.35
C PRO A 3 -7.12 -18.92 24.71
N GLU A 4 -7.80 -19.42 25.75
CA GLU A 4 -7.34 -19.44 27.15
C GLU A 4 -6.20 -20.44 27.40
N ASN A 5 -5.90 -21.36 26.49
CA ASN A 5 -5.17 -22.54 26.91
C ASN A 5 -3.65 -22.36 27.04
N GLY A 6 -3.05 -21.31 26.47
CA GLY A 6 -1.60 -21.04 26.52
C GLY A 6 -0.73 -22.29 26.52
N GLU A 7 -1.07 -23.18 25.60
CA GLU A 7 -0.19 -24.23 25.17
C GLU A 7 1.12 -23.58 24.74
N VAL A 8 2.21 -24.02 25.37
CA VAL A 8 3.57 -23.73 24.93
C VAL A 8 3.72 -24.41 23.56
N ARG A 9 3.50 -23.67 22.48
CA ARG A 9 3.65 -24.16 21.10
C ARG A 9 4.95 -23.67 20.49
N GLY A 10 5.95 -24.51 20.64
CA GLY A 10 7.32 -24.42 20.15
C GLY A 10 8.06 -25.60 20.76
N LYS A 11 9.13 -26.11 20.14
CA LYS A 11 9.91 -27.14 20.81
C LYS A 11 10.43 -26.59 22.15
N ARG A 12 10.46 -27.40 23.21
CA ARG A 12 10.92 -26.96 24.55
C ARG A 12 12.39 -26.48 24.54
N ASP A 13 13.15 -26.85 23.51
CA ASP A 13 14.51 -26.44 23.22
C ASP A 13 14.61 -25.18 22.33
N ALA A 14 13.48 -24.49 22.07
CA ALA A 14 13.49 -23.31 21.21
C ALA A 14 14.45 -22.26 21.78
N PRO A 15 15.42 -21.77 20.98
CA PRO A 15 16.42 -20.81 21.46
C PRO A 15 15.79 -19.48 21.89
N CYS A 16 14.58 -19.19 21.41
CA CYS A 16 13.78 -18.04 21.79
C CYS A 16 12.32 -18.45 22.02
N VAL A 17 11.73 -17.91 23.09
CA VAL A 17 10.32 -18.11 23.46
C VAL A 17 9.62 -16.75 23.52
N VAL A 18 8.50 -16.62 22.82
CA VAL A 18 7.60 -15.46 22.97
C VAL A 18 6.42 -15.88 23.83
N ASP A 19 6.37 -15.40 25.07
CA ASP A 19 5.24 -15.60 25.98
C ASP A 19 4.22 -14.47 25.77
N LEU A 20 3.15 -14.78 25.04
CA LEU A 20 2.08 -13.80 24.76
C LEU A 20 1.21 -13.48 25.99
N ARG A 21 1.18 -14.35 27.02
CA ARG A 21 0.43 -14.09 28.26
C ARG A 21 1.15 -13.06 29.11
N LYS A 22 2.46 -13.23 29.26
CA LYS A 22 3.33 -12.28 29.98
C LYS A 22 3.75 -11.09 29.13
N GLY A 23 3.58 -11.17 27.81
CA GLY A 23 4.01 -10.16 26.87
C GLY A 23 5.52 -9.99 26.85
N GLU A 24 6.27 -11.09 26.90
CA GLU A 24 7.74 -11.09 26.94
C GLU A 24 8.35 -11.99 25.87
N LEU A 25 9.51 -11.58 25.36
CA LEU A 25 10.41 -12.42 24.58
C LEU A 25 11.57 -12.86 25.48
N ARG A 26 11.87 -14.14 25.48
CA ARG A 26 12.90 -14.77 26.30
C ARG A 26 13.89 -15.52 25.42
N ILE A 27 15.17 -15.37 25.71
CA ILE A 27 16.26 -16.20 25.16
C ILE A 27 16.95 -16.84 26.36
N PRO A 28 16.50 -18.03 26.80
CA PRO A 28 16.93 -18.61 28.07
C PRO A 28 18.44 -18.82 28.18
N SER A 29 19.09 -19.26 27.10
CA SER A 29 20.54 -19.53 27.07
C SER A 29 21.41 -18.29 27.32
N TYR A 30 20.88 -17.09 27.08
CA TYR A 30 21.59 -15.83 27.29
C TYR A 30 20.96 -14.99 28.41
N SER A 31 20.01 -15.55 29.17
CA SER A 31 19.25 -14.83 30.21
C SER A 31 18.60 -13.53 29.73
N VAL A 32 18.33 -13.39 28.43
CA VAL A 32 17.71 -12.18 27.86
C VAL A 32 16.20 -12.25 28.06
N ARG A 33 15.64 -11.18 28.62
CA ARG A 33 14.19 -10.97 28.72
C ARG A 33 13.84 -9.58 28.19
N VAL A 34 12.96 -9.53 27.20
CA VAL A 34 12.53 -8.27 26.57
C VAL A 34 11.02 -8.17 26.67
N ARG A 35 10.54 -7.13 27.37
CA ARG A 35 9.11 -6.84 27.43
C ARG A 35 8.62 -6.35 26.06
N LEU A 36 7.57 -6.98 25.57
CA LEU A 36 6.93 -6.64 24.31
C LEU A 36 5.85 -5.58 24.54
N ARG A 37 5.67 -4.70 23.55
CA ARG A 37 4.57 -3.74 23.55
C ARG A 37 3.25 -4.49 23.39
N ALA A 38 2.19 -4.04 24.08
CA ALA A 38 0.86 -4.65 23.99
C ALA A 38 0.35 -4.76 22.54
N SER A 39 0.63 -3.77 21.69
CA SER A 39 0.29 -3.82 20.27
C SER A 39 0.98 -4.96 19.51
N LEU A 40 2.24 -5.25 19.83
CA LEU A 40 2.98 -6.35 19.25
C LEU A 40 2.46 -7.71 19.75
N VAL A 41 2.13 -7.81 21.04
CA VAL A 41 1.51 -9.01 21.62
C VAL A 41 0.19 -9.31 20.92
N ARG A 42 -0.68 -8.30 20.76
CA ARG A 42 -1.95 -8.44 20.02
C ARG A 42 -1.72 -8.88 18.57
N ALA A 43 -0.80 -8.23 17.87
CA ALA A 43 -0.48 -8.60 16.49
C ALA A 43 0.00 -10.06 16.40
N LEU A 44 0.94 -10.49 17.25
CA LEU A 44 1.41 -11.89 17.26
C LEU A 44 0.30 -12.88 17.64
N ALA A 45 -0.61 -12.50 18.55
CA ALA A 45 -1.77 -13.33 18.89
C ALA A 45 -2.75 -13.45 17.72
N GLU A 46 -2.97 -12.39 16.95
CA GLU A 46 -3.78 -12.42 15.72
C GLU A 46 -3.12 -13.27 14.63
N GLU A 47 -1.83 -13.09 14.39
CA GLU A 47 -1.08 -13.87 13.40
C GLU A 47 -1.09 -15.38 13.74
N ASN A 48 -1.01 -15.74 15.03
CA ASN A 48 -1.08 -17.14 15.46
C ASN A 48 -2.44 -17.82 15.21
N LYS A 49 -3.50 -17.05 14.95
CA LYS A 49 -4.84 -17.59 14.63
C LYS A 49 -5.02 -17.87 13.14
N LEU A 50 -4.08 -17.47 12.29
CA LEU A 50 -4.18 -17.69 10.85
C LEU A 50 -3.99 -19.16 10.47
N THR A 51 -4.60 -19.57 9.36
CA THR A 51 -4.44 -20.90 8.77
C THR A 51 -4.00 -20.78 7.31
N PRO A 52 -2.87 -21.37 6.88
CA PRO A 52 -1.89 -22.05 7.72
C PRO A 52 -1.25 -21.08 8.70
N ARG A 53 -0.80 -21.61 9.84
CA ARG A 53 -0.14 -20.83 10.88
C ARG A 53 1.18 -20.27 10.34
N PRO A 54 1.54 -19.01 10.63
CA PRO A 54 2.85 -18.47 10.29
C PRO A 54 3.96 -19.12 11.11
N ASP A 55 5.10 -19.35 10.47
CA ASP A 55 6.38 -19.56 11.14
C ASP A 55 6.97 -18.21 11.55
N PHE A 56 7.64 -18.16 12.70
CA PHE A 56 8.28 -16.94 13.19
C PHE A 56 9.80 -17.12 13.26
N VAL A 57 10.53 -16.16 12.71
CA VAL A 57 11.99 -16.08 12.76
C VAL A 57 12.38 -14.87 13.60
N LEU A 58 13.24 -15.09 14.59
CA LEU A 58 13.91 -14.01 15.31
C LEU A 58 15.23 -13.67 14.62
N GLN A 59 15.38 -12.44 14.13
CA GLN A 59 16.58 -11.95 13.48
C GLN A 59 17.29 -10.94 14.37
N LEU A 60 18.59 -11.16 14.64
CA LEU A 60 19.49 -10.14 15.15
C LEU A 60 19.99 -9.28 13.97
N THR A 61 19.77 -7.98 14.05
CA THR A 61 20.20 -7.03 13.03
C THR A 61 21.63 -6.56 13.31
N SER A 62 22.33 -6.05 12.29
CA SER A 62 23.68 -5.47 12.42
C SER A 62 23.78 -4.29 13.39
N ARG A 63 22.64 -3.76 13.87
CA ARG A 63 22.58 -2.69 14.87
C ARG A 63 22.28 -3.20 16.29
N GLY A 64 22.45 -4.50 16.52
CA GLY A 64 22.14 -5.15 17.80
C GLY A 64 20.65 -5.16 18.16
N LYS A 65 19.75 -4.96 17.19
CA LYS A 65 18.30 -5.00 17.43
C LYS A 65 17.71 -6.34 17.05
N LEU A 66 16.74 -6.81 17.83
CA LEU A 66 15.94 -7.99 17.51
C LEU A 66 14.75 -7.62 16.62
N ARG A 67 14.44 -8.47 15.65
CA ARG A 67 13.28 -8.38 14.76
C ARG A 67 12.57 -9.72 14.68
N ILE A 68 11.26 -9.73 14.90
CA ILE A 68 10.42 -10.89 14.66
C ILE A 68 9.88 -10.80 13.23
N ILE A 69 10.06 -11.86 12.44
CA ILE A 69 9.60 -11.96 11.05
C ILE A 69 8.61 -13.11 10.98
N ALA A 70 7.41 -12.86 10.49
CA ALA A 70 6.44 -13.90 10.19
C ALA A 70 6.61 -14.36 8.74
N LYS A 71 6.69 -15.66 8.53
CA LYS A 71 6.70 -16.32 7.22
C LYS A 71 5.45 -17.20 7.14
N ARG A 72 4.67 -17.06 6.08
CA ARG A 72 3.48 -17.87 5.84
C ARG A 72 3.39 -18.14 4.35
N THR A 73 2.94 -19.34 3.99
CA THR A 73 2.75 -19.77 2.61
C THR A 73 1.39 -20.47 2.51
N PRO A 74 0.29 -19.69 2.45
CA PRO A 74 -1.04 -20.25 2.19
C PRO A 74 -1.08 -20.88 0.81
N PRO A 75 -2.01 -21.85 0.58
CA PRO A 75 -2.22 -22.40 -0.75
C PRO A 75 -2.64 -21.29 -1.73
N PRO A 76 -2.36 -21.45 -3.04
CA PRO A 76 -2.82 -20.51 -4.05
C PRO A 76 -4.34 -20.30 -3.97
N PRO A 77 -4.83 -19.06 -4.12
CA PRO A 77 -6.26 -18.80 -4.08
C PRO A 77 -6.95 -19.44 -5.28
N GLN A 78 -8.00 -20.23 -5.02
CA GLN A 78 -8.91 -20.68 -6.05
C GLN A 78 -9.91 -19.56 -6.35
N LEU A 79 -9.90 -19.06 -7.58
CA LEU A 79 -10.80 -17.98 -7.99
C LEU A 79 -12.22 -18.51 -8.12
N SER A 80 -13.09 -18.03 -7.25
CA SER A 80 -14.53 -18.35 -7.24
C SER A 80 -15.30 -17.20 -6.60
N THR A 81 -16.61 -17.13 -6.83
CA THR A 81 -17.49 -16.27 -6.05
C THR A 81 -17.81 -16.95 -4.71
N PRO A 82 -17.85 -16.20 -3.59
CA PRO A 82 -17.68 -14.75 -3.50
C PRO A 82 -16.21 -14.29 -3.59
N LEU A 83 -15.98 -13.16 -4.27
CA LEU A 83 -14.65 -12.64 -4.61
C LEU A 83 -14.57 -11.14 -4.29
N ARG A 84 -13.47 -10.70 -3.67
CA ARG A 84 -13.10 -9.28 -3.56
C ARG A 84 -11.94 -8.96 -4.48
N VAL A 85 -12.09 -7.94 -5.31
CA VAL A 85 -11.00 -7.36 -6.11
C VAL A 85 -10.58 -6.03 -5.49
N VAL A 86 -9.36 -5.95 -4.99
CA VAL A 86 -8.73 -4.71 -4.52
C VAL A 86 -7.91 -4.14 -5.67
N ALA A 87 -8.45 -3.13 -6.35
CA ALA A 87 -7.78 -2.44 -7.44
C ALA A 87 -6.95 -1.27 -6.88
N VAL A 88 -5.71 -1.12 -7.37
CA VAL A 88 -4.74 -0.13 -6.90
C VAL A 88 -4.12 0.59 -8.10
N ASP A 89 -4.28 1.91 -8.19
CA ASP A 89 -3.66 2.74 -9.22
C ASP A 89 -2.45 3.48 -8.65
N GLU A 90 -1.27 3.25 -9.22
CA GLU A 90 -0.02 3.93 -8.84
C GLU A 90 0.15 5.23 -9.65
N ASN A 91 0.13 6.37 -8.96
CA ASN A 91 0.21 7.67 -9.60
C ASN A 91 1.30 8.54 -8.97
N SER A 92 2.34 8.87 -9.75
CA SER A 92 3.49 9.68 -9.29
C SER A 92 3.12 11.02 -8.67
N ARG A 93 1.99 11.63 -9.06
CA ARG A 93 1.56 12.94 -8.54
C ARG A 93 0.60 12.84 -7.35
N HIS A 94 -0.07 11.70 -7.18
CA HIS A 94 -1.19 11.58 -6.24
C HIS A 94 -1.06 10.40 -5.26
N GLY A 95 0.02 9.61 -5.34
CA GLY A 95 0.22 8.43 -4.50
C GLY A 95 -0.51 7.23 -5.05
N PHE A 96 -1.35 6.60 -4.23
CA PHE A 96 -2.15 5.43 -4.61
C PHE A 96 -3.64 5.76 -4.55
N ALA A 97 -4.42 5.33 -5.53
CA ALA A 97 -5.86 5.21 -5.39
C ALA A 97 -6.20 3.72 -5.19
N LEU A 98 -7.08 3.42 -4.24
CA LEU A 98 -7.50 2.06 -3.92
C LEU A 98 -9.01 1.96 -4.03
N ALA A 99 -9.50 0.86 -4.60
CA ALA A 99 -10.92 0.50 -4.61
C ALA A 99 -11.08 -0.98 -4.28
N ALA A 100 -12.15 -1.35 -3.59
CA ALA A 100 -12.54 -2.74 -3.43
C ALA A 100 -13.89 -2.99 -4.10
N PHE A 101 -13.92 -3.95 -5.03
CA PHE A 101 -15.13 -4.44 -5.67
C PHE A 101 -15.46 -5.84 -5.12
N ASP A 102 -16.65 -5.98 -4.55
CA ASP A 102 -17.16 -7.29 -4.11
C ASP A 102 -18.04 -7.89 -5.19
N PHE A 103 -17.77 -9.14 -5.51
CA PHE A 103 -18.51 -9.97 -6.44
C PHE A 103 -19.14 -11.14 -5.67
N GLY A 104 -20.43 -11.34 -5.84
CA GLY A 104 -21.15 -12.50 -5.34
C GLY A 104 -22.36 -12.80 -6.21
N ASP A 105 -23.21 -13.71 -5.76
CA ASP A 105 -24.34 -14.20 -6.56
C ASP A 105 -25.35 -13.09 -6.91
N ARG A 106 -25.45 -12.06 -6.06
CA ARG A 106 -26.34 -10.90 -6.26
C ARG A 106 -25.75 -9.83 -7.19
N GLY A 107 -24.52 -10.00 -7.66
CA GLY A 107 -23.83 -9.08 -8.56
C GLY A 107 -22.58 -8.45 -7.94
N CYS A 108 -22.29 -7.22 -8.36
CA CYS A 108 -21.10 -6.47 -7.97
C CYS A 108 -21.48 -5.23 -7.14
N LYS A 109 -20.61 -4.85 -6.19
CA LYS A 109 -20.66 -3.55 -5.51
C LYS A 109 -19.26 -2.96 -5.36
N LEU A 110 -19.15 -1.63 -5.45
CA LEU A 110 -17.97 -0.91 -4.95
C LEU A 110 -18.09 -0.79 -3.42
N ALA A 111 -17.33 -1.60 -2.69
CA ALA A 111 -17.36 -1.67 -1.23
C ALA A 111 -16.46 -0.62 -0.57
N TYR A 112 -15.41 -0.17 -1.27
CA TYR A 112 -14.42 0.74 -0.70
C TYR A 112 -13.78 1.62 -1.76
N PHE A 113 -13.42 2.85 -1.39
CA PHE A 113 -12.56 3.73 -2.19
C PHE A 113 -11.77 4.69 -1.29
N GLU A 114 -10.46 4.82 -1.52
CA GLU A 114 -9.60 5.78 -0.80
C GLU A 114 -8.44 6.26 -1.69
N LYS A 115 -8.08 7.54 -1.57
CA LYS A 115 -6.85 8.10 -2.17
C LYS A 115 -5.80 8.31 -1.09
N LEU A 116 -4.71 7.54 -1.15
CA LEU A 116 -3.58 7.61 -0.23
C LEU A 116 -2.44 8.44 -0.85
N ARG A 117 -2.23 9.65 -0.32
CA ARG A 117 -1.18 10.57 -0.78
C ARG A 117 0.08 10.49 0.08
N PRO A 118 1.28 10.51 -0.53
CA PRO A 118 2.51 10.70 0.22
C PRO A 118 2.57 12.14 0.76
N GLU A 119 3.36 12.31 1.82
CA GLU A 119 3.63 13.63 2.38
C GLU A 119 4.41 14.50 1.37
N ASN A 120 4.16 15.81 1.38
CA ASN A 120 4.96 16.73 0.56
C ASN A 120 6.38 16.85 1.14
N HIS A 121 7.39 16.57 0.31
CA HIS A 121 8.80 16.60 0.69
C HIS A 121 9.57 17.81 0.13
N GLY A 122 8.96 18.65 -0.71
CA GLY A 122 9.65 19.74 -1.43
C GLY A 122 10.46 20.65 -0.50
N TYR A 123 9.79 21.26 0.48
CA TYR A 123 10.44 22.13 1.48
C TYR A 123 11.55 21.40 2.27
N ARG A 124 11.34 20.13 2.66
CA ARG A 124 12.33 19.38 3.45
C ARG A 124 13.58 19.03 2.65
N ARG A 125 13.42 18.74 1.36
CA ARG A 125 14.56 18.49 0.46
C ARG A 125 15.34 19.75 0.20
N GLN A 126 14.65 20.86 -0.07
CA GLN A 126 15.27 22.16 -0.25
C GLN A 126 16.06 22.55 1.01
N LEU A 127 15.46 22.40 2.19
CA LEU A 127 16.12 22.64 3.47
C LEU A 127 17.33 21.73 3.68
N ALA A 128 17.19 20.41 3.45
CA ALA A 128 18.29 19.48 3.61
C ALA A 128 19.43 19.72 2.62
N ALA A 129 19.13 20.17 1.40
CA ALA A 129 20.12 20.52 0.39
C ALA A 129 20.86 21.81 0.77
N ALA A 130 20.13 22.85 1.18
CA ALA A 130 20.71 24.11 1.64
C ALA A 130 21.62 23.90 2.87
N LEU A 131 21.16 23.13 3.87
CA LEU A 131 21.95 22.79 5.05
C LEU A 131 23.21 21.98 4.69
N GLN A 132 23.09 21.03 3.75
CA GLN A 132 24.23 20.23 3.30
C GLN A 132 25.25 21.08 2.54
N SER A 133 24.78 21.99 1.67
CA SER A 133 25.64 22.91 0.93
C SER A 133 26.41 23.82 1.87
N TYR A 134 25.71 24.45 2.82
CA TYR A 134 26.34 25.29 3.85
C TYR A 134 27.34 24.51 4.71
N ALA A 135 27.02 23.27 5.08
CA ALA A 135 27.92 22.41 5.85
C ALA A 135 29.20 21.99 5.10
N SER A 136 29.17 22.02 3.77
CA SER A 136 30.34 21.71 2.92
C SER A 136 31.16 22.97 2.61
N ALA A 137 30.48 24.06 2.29
CA ALA A 137 31.08 25.36 1.98
C ALA A 137 30.14 26.48 2.46
N PRO A 138 30.41 27.08 3.63
CA PRO A 138 29.61 28.19 4.14
C PRO A 138 29.79 29.43 3.26
N THR A 139 28.73 29.88 2.60
CA THR A 139 28.70 31.13 1.82
C THR A 139 27.60 32.05 2.33
N GLU A 140 27.75 33.36 2.13
CA GLU A 140 26.72 34.34 2.47
C GLU A 140 25.39 34.07 1.73
N GLU A 141 25.47 33.66 0.46
CA GLU A 141 24.30 33.24 -0.33
C GLU A 141 23.59 32.02 0.29
N GLY A 142 24.36 31.01 0.72
CA GLY A 142 23.82 29.83 1.39
C GLY A 142 23.20 30.17 2.74
N ARG A 143 23.78 31.14 3.45
CA ARG A 143 23.28 31.67 4.73
C ARG A 143 21.98 32.45 4.53
N ALA A 144 21.89 33.28 3.50
CA ALA A 144 20.66 33.99 3.12
C ALA A 144 19.53 33.03 2.73
N LEU A 145 19.83 31.99 1.93
CA LEU A 145 18.86 30.94 1.57
C LEU A 145 18.34 30.19 2.80
N LEU A 146 19.23 29.83 3.74
CA LEU A 146 18.82 29.22 4.99
C LEU A 146 17.99 30.18 5.85
N GLY A 147 18.30 31.48 5.83
CA GLY A 147 17.53 32.52 6.51
C GLY A 147 16.09 32.63 5.99
N GLN A 148 15.89 32.44 4.67
CA GLN A 148 14.55 32.37 4.08
C GLN A 148 13.79 31.10 4.50
N LEU A 149 14.49 29.97 4.68
CA LEU A 149 13.86 28.69 4.99
C LEU A 149 13.58 28.48 6.49
N LEU A 150 14.48 28.93 7.37
CA LEU A 150 14.44 28.70 8.81
C LEU A 150 14.16 29.97 9.64
N GLY A 151 14.23 31.16 9.03
CA GLY A 151 14.32 32.43 9.73
C GLY A 151 15.78 32.83 10.02
N GLN A 152 16.02 34.11 10.29
CA GLN A 152 17.37 34.68 10.45
C GLN A 152 18.04 34.25 11.77
N GLU A 153 17.28 34.20 12.87
CA GLU A 153 17.80 33.89 14.21
C GLU A 153 18.45 32.49 14.31
N PRO A 154 17.82 31.39 13.85
CA PRO A 154 18.45 30.06 13.88
C PRO A 154 19.74 29.96 13.06
N VAL A 155 19.91 30.82 12.05
CA VAL A 155 21.02 30.76 11.10
C VAL A 155 22.26 31.47 11.65
N LYS A 156 22.09 32.55 12.43
CA LYS A 156 23.21 33.27 13.07
C LYS A 156 24.08 32.34 13.94
N ALA A 157 23.45 31.40 14.64
CA ALA A 157 24.11 30.43 15.52
C ALA A 157 24.46 29.09 14.83
N LEU A 158 24.30 28.99 13.50
CA LEU A 158 24.45 27.73 12.77
C LEU A 158 25.91 27.49 12.36
N THR A 159 26.53 26.48 12.96
CA THR A 159 27.85 25.98 12.55
C THR A 159 27.73 24.94 11.42
N PRO A 160 28.80 24.69 10.65
CA PRO A 160 28.81 23.65 9.61
C PRO A 160 28.47 22.25 10.15
N GLU A 161 28.94 21.90 11.35
CA GLU A 161 28.66 20.62 12.01
C GLU A 161 27.18 20.49 12.32
N ARG A 162 26.59 21.51 12.95
CA ARG A 162 25.15 21.56 13.24
C ARG A 162 24.32 21.53 11.96
N ALA A 163 24.74 22.23 10.91
CA ALA A 163 24.07 22.17 9.62
C ALA A 163 24.08 20.76 9.04
N ARG A 164 25.20 20.03 9.13
CA ARG A 164 25.30 18.62 8.72
C ARG A 164 24.36 17.72 9.52
N GLU A 165 24.30 17.90 10.84
CA GLU A 165 23.38 17.17 11.71
C GLU A 165 21.91 17.43 11.36
N HIS A 166 21.53 18.70 11.17
CA HIS A 166 20.17 19.07 10.78
C HIS A 166 19.80 18.54 9.39
N ALA A 167 20.73 18.56 8.42
CA ALA A 167 20.53 17.95 7.11
C ALA A 167 20.27 16.44 7.24
N ALA A 168 21.06 15.75 8.06
CA ALA A 168 20.87 14.33 8.34
C ALA A 168 19.52 14.04 9.01
N LEU A 169 19.09 14.87 9.98
CA LEU A 169 17.79 14.75 10.64
C LEU A 169 16.63 14.97 9.67
N ALA A 170 16.72 15.97 8.79
CA ALA A 170 15.71 16.23 7.75
C ALA A 170 15.56 15.04 6.80
N ARG A 171 16.67 14.49 6.30
CA ARG A 171 16.68 13.28 5.45
C ARG A 171 16.14 12.04 6.18
N ARG A 172 16.50 11.84 7.45
CA ARG A 172 15.96 10.75 8.28
C ARG A 172 14.44 10.89 8.47
N LYS A 173 13.94 12.11 8.69
CA LYS A 173 12.51 12.39 8.83
C LYS A 173 11.77 12.10 7.53
N GLU A 174 12.31 12.51 6.37
CA GLU A 174 11.76 12.16 5.05
C GLU A 174 11.68 10.65 4.86
N LYS A 175 12.78 9.92 5.11
CA LYS A 175 12.79 8.45 5.01
C LYS A 175 11.74 7.79 5.90
N ARG A 176 11.55 8.31 7.12
CA ARG A 176 10.52 7.83 8.05
C ARG A 176 9.11 8.06 7.50
N LEU A 177 8.83 9.25 6.97
CA LEU A 177 7.52 9.56 6.38
C LEU A 177 7.22 8.68 5.16
N ASN A 178 8.21 8.46 4.29
CA ASN A 178 8.09 7.53 3.15
C ASN A 178 7.81 6.10 3.61
N ASN A 179 8.51 5.62 4.65
CA ASN A 179 8.24 4.30 5.23
C ASN A 179 6.83 4.21 5.81
N ASN A 180 6.37 5.24 6.53
CA ASN A 180 5.02 5.27 7.09
C ASN A 180 3.96 5.28 5.98
N PHE A 181 4.22 5.96 4.86
CA PHE A 181 3.34 5.95 3.70
C PHE A 181 3.22 4.54 3.10
N VAL A 182 4.34 3.86 2.86
CA VAL A 182 4.35 2.45 2.41
C VAL A 182 3.54 1.58 3.38
N GLN A 183 3.79 1.72 4.69
CA GLN A 183 3.07 0.96 5.71
C GLN A 183 1.56 1.22 5.70
N ARG A 184 1.12 2.48 5.51
CA ARG A 184 -0.30 2.83 5.41
C ARG A 184 -0.98 2.14 4.21
N VAL A 185 -0.35 2.19 3.04
CA VAL A 185 -0.88 1.55 1.82
C VAL A 185 -1.01 0.04 2.03
N THR A 186 0.05 -0.60 2.53
CA THR A 186 0.04 -2.05 2.80
C THR A 186 -0.96 -2.42 3.91
N ALA A 187 -1.07 -1.63 4.97
CA ALA A 187 -2.03 -1.87 6.05
C ALA A 187 -3.48 -1.80 5.55
N ARG A 188 -3.80 -0.81 4.71
CA ARG A 188 -5.14 -0.71 4.12
C ARG A 188 -5.47 -1.88 3.21
N ALA A 189 -4.54 -2.26 2.33
CA ALA A 189 -4.74 -3.43 1.48
C ALA A 189 -4.91 -4.72 2.32
N ARG A 190 -4.13 -4.87 3.40
CA ARG A 190 -4.23 -6.00 4.32
C ARG A 190 -5.60 -6.08 4.98
N GLU A 191 -6.12 -4.94 5.46
CA GLU A 191 -7.44 -4.85 6.05
C GLU A 191 -8.51 -5.35 5.08
N LEU A 192 -8.52 -4.83 3.85
CA LEU A 192 -9.48 -5.24 2.81
C LEU A 192 -9.41 -6.74 2.48
N VAL A 193 -8.20 -7.30 2.41
CA VAL A 193 -7.97 -8.73 2.17
C VAL A 193 -8.42 -9.59 3.35
N ARG A 194 -8.12 -9.17 4.59
CA ARG A 194 -8.53 -9.92 5.79
C ARG A 194 -10.03 -9.85 6.03
N GLU A 195 -10.67 -8.72 5.73
CA GLU A 195 -12.13 -8.61 5.73
C GLU A 195 -12.74 -9.58 4.73
N ALA A 196 -12.24 -9.60 3.49
CA ALA A 196 -12.70 -10.56 2.48
C ALA A 196 -12.58 -12.00 2.98
N ALA A 197 -11.43 -12.37 3.55
CA ALA A 197 -11.21 -13.71 4.10
C ALA A 197 -12.17 -14.05 5.26
N LYS A 198 -12.44 -13.11 6.17
CA LYS A 198 -13.42 -13.30 7.26
C LYS A 198 -14.84 -13.53 6.73
N GLU A 199 -15.15 -12.93 5.58
CA GLU A 199 -16.44 -13.06 4.90
C GLU A 199 -16.48 -14.27 3.94
N GLY A 200 -15.46 -15.15 3.98
CA GLY A 200 -15.36 -16.34 3.14
C GLY A 200 -15.08 -16.04 1.67
N ARG A 201 -14.56 -14.86 1.35
CA ARG A 201 -14.28 -14.42 -0.03
C ARG A 201 -12.84 -14.67 -0.43
N ALA A 202 -12.64 -15.13 -1.66
CA ALA A 202 -11.34 -15.04 -2.29
C ALA A 202 -10.94 -13.56 -2.48
N ALA A 203 -9.64 -13.27 -2.51
CA ALA A 203 -9.13 -11.91 -2.69
C ALA A 203 -8.11 -11.84 -3.84
N VAL A 204 -8.30 -10.86 -4.72
CA VAL A 204 -7.36 -10.50 -5.78
C VAL A 204 -6.96 -9.05 -5.59
N VAL A 205 -5.66 -8.76 -5.62
CA VAL A 205 -5.10 -7.41 -5.61
C VAL A 205 -4.55 -7.11 -7.00
N LEU A 206 -5.18 -6.16 -7.68
CA LEU A 206 -4.75 -5.66 -8.98
C LEU A 206 -3.97 -4.37 -8.77
N VAL A 207 -2.81 -4.25 -9.40
CA VAL A 207 -2.01 -3.03 -9.36
C VAL A 207 -1.83 -2.52 -10.78
N ASP A 208 -2.09 -1.23 -11.00
CA ASP A 208 -1.68 -0.49 -12.19
C ASP A 208 -0.28 0.10 -11.97
N PRO A 209 0.78 -0.60 -12.42
CA PRO A 209 2.13 -0.20 -12.11
C PRO A 209 2.48 1.08 -12.88
N ILE A 210 2.93 2.12 -12.18
CA ILE A 210 3.52 3.26 -12.87
C ILE A 210 4.82 2.82 -13.57
N ASP A 211 5.04 3.37 -14.76
CA ASP A 211 6.26 3.14 -15.53
C ASP A 211 7.47 3.69 -14.76
N SER A 212 8.40 2.80 -14.42
CA SER A 212 9.60 3.13 -13.67
C SER A 212 10.52 4.11 -14.39
N GLU A 213 10.50 4.15 -15.72
CA GLU A 213 11.29 5.11 -16.50
C GLU A 213 10.69 6.51 -16.39
N THR A 214 9.36 6.63 -16.42
CA THR A 214 8.68 7.93 -16.18
C THR A 214 8.86 8.44 -14.75
N LEU A 215 9.30 7.59 -13.83
CA LEU A 215 9.63 7.95 -12.46
C LEU A 215 11.10 8.33 -12.27
N ARG A 216 11.98 8.12 -13.25
CA ARG A 216 13.41 8.37 -13.10
C ARG A 216 13.65 9.84 -12.74
N GLY A 217 14.42 10.09 -11.69
CA GLY A 217 14.67 11.43 -11.16
C GLY A 217 13.54 12.02 -10.31
N THR A 218 12.39 11.35 -10.21
CA THR A 218 11.35 11.75 -9.25
C THR A 218 11.70 11.23 -7.87
N GLY A 219 11.62 12.08 -6.84
CA GLY A 219 11.91 11.61 -5.49
C GLY A 219 10.82 10.75 -4.85
N LEU A 220 9.82 10.29 -5.61
CA LEU A 220 8.84 9.29 -5.16
C LEU A 220 9.11 7.90 -5.75
N GLN A 221 10.02 7.78 -6.73
CA GLN A 221 10.32 6.52 -7.41
C GLN A 221 10.59 5.37 -6.43
N GLY A 222 11.56 5.55 -5.53
CA GLY A 222 11.91 4.54 -4.54
C GLY A 222 10.79 4.22 -3.56
N THR A 223 9.90 5.17 -3.26
CA THR A 223 8.78 4.95 -2.33
C THR A 223 7.66 4.14 -2.99
N LEU A 224 7.27 4.49 -4.21
CA LEU A 224 6.20 3.80 -4.94
C LEU A 224 6.58 2.35 -5.28
N LEU A 225 7.79 2.13 -5.79
CA LEU A 225 8.29 0.78 -6.08
C LEU A 225 8.35 -0.09 -4.82
N ARG A 226 8.72 0.49 -3.67
CA ARG A 226 8.71 -0.22 -2.39
C ARG A 226 7.31 -0.56 -1.90
N ALA A 227 6.33 0.31 -2.15
CA ALA A 227 4.93 0.02 -1.83
C ALA A 227 4.40 -1.13 -2.69
N ARG A 228 4.70 -1.16 -4.00
CA ARG A 228 4.35 -2.29 -4.88
C ARG A 228 4.88 -3.62 -4.36
N ARG A 229 6.18 -3.68 -4.08
CA ARG A 229 6.82 -4.89 -3.53
C ARG A 229 6.25 -5.28 -2.17
N ALA A 230 5.86 -4.31 -1.34
CA ALA A 230 5.20 -4.60 -0.07
C ALA A 230 3.78 -5.17 -0.26
N LEU A 231 3.03 -4.69 -1.25
CA LEU A 231 1.72 -5.24 -1.63
C LEU A 231 1.84 -6.67 -2.18
N GLU A 232 2.83 -6.94 -3.03
CA GLU A 232 3.09 -8.28 -3.54
C GLU A 232 3.41 -9.26 -2.39
N ASN A 233 4.33 -8.89 -1.50
CA ASN A 233 4.67 -9.69 -0.32
C ASN A 233 3.48 -9.90 0.60
N LEU A 234 2.64 -8.88 0.77
CA LEU A 234 1.39 -8.98 1.52
C LEU A 234 0.47 -10.03 0.90
N CYS A 235 0.26 -9.99 -0.42
CA CYS A 235 -0.63 -10.93 -1.10
C CYS A 235 -0.15 -12.37 -0.93
N ARG A 236 1.15 -12.61 -1.11
CA ARG A 236 1.78 -13.91 -0.85
C ARG A 236 1.56 -14.40 0.59
N TYR A 237 1.68 -13.50 1.56
CA TYR A 237 1.51 -13.84 2.97
C TYR A 237 0.05 -14.10 3.36
N GLU A 238 -0.89 -13.32 2.81
CA GLU A 238 -2.32 -13.42 3.13
C GLU A 238 -3.04 -14.50 2.31
N GLY A 239 -2.46 -14.93 1.18
CA GLY A 239 -3.08 -15.88 0.25
C GLY A 239 -3.98 -15.22 -0.78
N ALA A 240 -3.74 -13.95 -1.08
CA ALA A 240 -4.41 -13.22 -2.14
C ALA A 240 -3.63 -13.33 -3.45
N LEU A 241 -4.33 -13.28 -4.59
CA LEU A 241 -3.69 -13.25 -5.90
C LEU A 241 -3.20 -11.83 -6.17
N PHE A 242 -1.93 -11.67 -6.55
CA PHE A 242 -1.37 -10.38 -6.96
C PHE A 242 -1.23 -10.35 -8.48
N VAL A 243 -1.73 -9.29 -9.12
CA VAL A 243 -1.63 -9.13 -10.59
C VAL A 243 -1.29 -7.69 -10.94
N GLU A 244 -0.26 -7.50 -11.76
CA GLU A 244 0.07 -6.22 -12.36
C GLU A 244 -0.58 -6.09 -13.74
N LEU A 245 -1.38 -5.03 -13.95
CA LEU A 245 -2.11 -4.78 -15.19
C LEU A 245 -2.22 -3.28 -15.43
N ARG A 246 -2.10 -2.84 -16.68
CA ARG A 246 -2.26 -1.43 -17.04
C ARG A 246 -3.71 -1.13 -17.41
N ALA A 247 -4.24 -0.01 -16.95
CA ALA A 247 -5.53 0.49 -17.38
C ALA A 247 -5.50 2.01 -17.57
N SER A 248 -6.33 2.52 -18.47
CA SER A 248 -6.42 3.96 -18.70
C SER A 248 -7.61 4.55 -17.98
N GLY A 249 -7.37 5.45 -17.03
CA GLY A 249 -8.43 6.28 -16.46
C GLY A 249 -9.03 7.31 -17.43
N ARG A 250 -8.46 7.47 -18.63
CA ARG A 250 -8.99 8.35 -19.70
C ARG A 250 -9.99 7.64 -20.61
N GLN A 251 -10.05 6.30 -20.57
CA GLN A 251 -11.04 5.55 -21.33
C GLN A 251 -12.37 5.52 -20.58
N CYS A 252 -13.46 5.69 -21.33
CA CYS A 252 -14.80 5.70 -20.78
C CYS A 252 -15.15 4.32 -20.19
N PRO A 253 -15.51 4.24 -18.90
CA PRO A 253 -15.85 2.97 -18.24
C PRO A 253 -17.15 2.33 -18.77
N ARG A 254 -17.97 3.08 -19.51
CA ARG A 254 -19.22 2.57 -20.11
C ARG A 254 -19.05 2.00 -21.52
N CYS A 255 -18.36 2.73 -22.39
CA CYS A 255 -18.31 2.39 -23.83
C CYS A 255 -16.89 2.21 -24.39
N GLY A 256 -15.85 2.36 -23.57
CA GLY A 256 -14.44 2.20 -23.96
C GLY A 256 -13.84 3.36 -24.77
N SER A 257 -14.66 4.29 -25.29
CA SER A 257 -14.16 5.45 -26.05
C SER A 257 -13.32 6.40 -25.19
N TRP A 258 -12.38 7.12 -25.80
CA TRP A 258 -11.55 8.12 -25.11
C TRP A 258 -12.38 9.33 -24.64
N GLY A 259 -12.14 9.74 -23.39
CA GLY A 259 -12.72 10.96 -22.82
C GLY A 259 -11.90 12.21 -23.10
N THR A 260 -12.55 13.36 -23.07
CA THR A 260 -11.91 14.68 -23.03
C THR A 260 -11.90 15.19 -21.60
N GLU A 261 -10.78 15.73 -21.13
CA GLU A 261 -10.72 16.37 -19.80
C GLU A 261 -11.56 17.64 -19.82
N VAL A 262 -12.50 17.76 -18.88
CA VAL A 262 -13.45 18.88 -18.81
C VAL A 262 -13.29 19.72 -17.54
N ARG A 263 -12.69 19.16 -16.48
CA ARG A 263 -12.44 19.88 -15.24
C ARG A 263 -11.23 19.29 -14.51
N GLN A 264 -10.31 20.14 -14.10
CA GLN A 264 -9.17 19.76 -13.27
C GLN A 264 -9.26 20.47 -11.92
N THR A 265 -9.15 19.71 -10.83
CA THR A 265 -9.02 20.24 -9.47
C THR A 265 -7.74 19.68 -8.82
N ARG A 266 -7.39 20.17 -7.63
CA ARG A 266 -6.30 19.60 -6.82
C ARG A 266 -6.54 18.13 -6.42
N ARG A 267 -7.79 17.66 -6.49
CA ARG A 267 -8.21 16.33 -5.98
C ARG A 267 -8.70 15.35 -7.04
N ALA A 268 -9.05 15.85 -8.23
CA ALA A 268 -9.69 15.06 -9.27
C ALA A 268 -9.41 15.64 -10.65
N ARG A 269 -9.38 14.76 -11.64
CA ARG A 269 -9.39 15.11 -13.06
C ARG A 269 -10.64 14.50 -13.65
N VAL A 270 -11.55 15.34 -14.09
CA VAL A 270 -12.87 14.91 -14.57
C VAL A 270 -12.85 14.87 -16.09
N TYR A 271 -13.28 13.74 -16.65
CA TYR A 271 -13.37 13.49 -18.07
C TYR A 271 -14.83 13.34 -18.49
N LYS A 272 -15.13 13.67 -19.75
CA LYS A 272 -16.43 13.44 -20.38
C LYS A 272 -16.25 12.64 -21.66
N CYS A 273 -17.09 11.62 -21.86
CA CYS A 273 -17.11 10.82 -23.09
C CYS A 273 -17.93 11.54 -24.15
N ARG A 274 -17.35 11.74 -25.34
CA ARG A 274 -18.07 12.32 -26.49
C ARG A 274 -19.10 11.37 -27.12
N ARG A 275 -18.95 10.06 -26.92
CA ARG A 275 -19.83 9.03 -27.51
C ARG A 275 -21.09 8.77 -26.68
N CYS A 276 -20.96 8.59 -25.37
CA CYS A 276 -22.08 8.22 -24.49
C CYS A 276 -22.42 9.27 -23.43
N GLY A 277 -21.75 10.43 -23.45
CA GLY A 277 -22.02 11.55 -22.54
C GLY A 277 -21.56 11.36 -21.10
N ALA A 278 -21.14 10.15 -20.69
CA ALA A 278 -20.73 9.86 -19.32
C ALA A 278 -19.63 10.81 -18.82
N VAL A 279 -19.67 11.16 -17.54
CA VAL A 279 -18.67 11.98 -16.84
C VAL A 279 -18.02 11.13 -15.75
N TRP A 280 -16.71 11.28 -15.50
CA TRP A 280 -16.03 10.48 -14.46
C TRP A 280 -14.75 11.14 -13.92
N ASP A 281 -14.38 10.82 -12.67
CA ASP A 281 -13.04 11.03 -12.12
C ASP A 281 -12.07 10.00 -12.70
N ARG A 282 -10.92 10.49 -13.19
CA ARG A 282 -9.89 9.67 -13.84
C ARG A 282 -9.41 8.53 -12.96
N ASP A 283 -9.21 8.76 -11.66
CA ASP A 283 -8.63 7.75 -10.78
C ASP A 283 -9.68 6.66 -10.47
N LYS A 284 -10.95 7.03 -10.23
CA LYS A 284 -12.06 6.07 -10.11
C LYS A 284 -12.23 5.21 -11.37
N ALA A 285 -12.17 5.83 -12.55
CA ALA A 285 -12.27 5.10 -13.81
C ALA A 285 -11.05 4.20 -14.06
N ALA A 286 -9.84 4.61 -13.68
CA ALA A 286 -8.65 3.76 -13.80
C ALA A 286 -8.86 2.44 -13.03
N LEU A 287 -9.35 2.51 -11.79
CA LEU A 287 -9.62 1.34 -10.96
C LEU A 287 -10.74 0.44 -11.50
N TYR A 288 -11.82 1.03 -12.01
CA TYR A 288 -12.89 0.28 -12.67
C TYR A 288 -12.41 -0.41 -13.95
N ASN A 289 -11.66 0.32 -14.78
CA ASN A 289 -11.11 -0.20 -16.03
C ASN A 289 -10.03 -1.27 -15.77
N LEU A 290 -9.26 -1.14 -14.68
CA LEU A 290 -8.29 -2.15 -14.23
C LEU A 290 -8.99 -3.47 -13.91
N THR A 291 -10.09 -3.39 -13.15
CA THR A 291 -10.93 -4.54 -12.79
C THR A 291 -11.56 -5.16 -14.04
N THR A 292 -12.09 -4.33 -14.95
CA THR A 292 -12.66 -4.78 -16.23
C THR A 292 -11.61 -5.49 -17.09
N THR A 293 -10.42 -4.89 -17.24
CA THR A 293 -9.31 -5.44 -18.03
C THR A 293 -8.84 -6.78 -17.49
N TYR A 294 -8.77 -6.93 -16.16
CA TYR A 294 -8.43 -8.21 -15.53
C TYR A 294 -9.40 -9.32 -15.96
N PHE A 295 -10.71 -9.11 -15.82
CA PHE A 295 -11.68 -10.11 -16.21
C PHE A 295 -11.76 -10.31 -17.72
N GLU A 296 -11.52 -9.28 -18.53
CA GLU A 296 -11.43 -9.46 -19.99
C GLU A 296 -10.25 -10.36 -20.39
N ARG A 297 -9.10 -10.23 -19.72
CA ARG A 297 -7.95 -11.12 -19.91
C ARG A 297 -8.25 -12.52 -19.40
N LEU A 298 -8.84 -12.63 -18.22
CA LEU A 298 -9.23 -13.93 -17.64
C LEU A 298 -10.24 -14.66 -18.52
N ARG A 299 -11.19 -13.94 -19.14
CA ARG A 299 -12.13 -14.52 -20.10
C ARG A 299 -11.44 -15.04 -21.37
N LYS A 300 -10.46 -14.30 -21.89
CA LYS A 300 -9.75 -14.68 -23.12
C LYS A 300 -8.73 -15.80 -22.93
N GLY A 301 -8.08 -15.85 -21.77
CA GLY A 301 -6.99 -16.81 -21.48
C GLY A 301 -7.35 -17.93 -20.49
N GLY A 302 -8.45 -17.79 -19.75
CA GLY A 302 -8.89 -18.76 -18.76
C GLY A 302 -9.56 -19.99 -19.39
N ARG A 303 -9.56 -21.10 -18.67
CA ARG A 303 -10.21 -22.36 -19.07
C ARG A 303 -11.33 -22.71 -18.10
N GLY A 304 -12.43 -23.27 -18.61
CA GLY A 304 -13.55 -23.76 -17.80
C GLY A 304 -14.13 -22.70 -16.86
N ASN A 305 -14.08 -22.97 -15.55
CA ASN A 305 -14.71 -22.15 -14.51
C ASN A 305 -14.21 -20.71 -14.43
N GLU A 306 -12.95 -20.44 -14.80
CA GLU A 306 -12.40 -19.08 -14.78
C GLU A 306 -13.02 -18.17 -15.84
N ALA A 307 -13.29 -18.71 -17.03
CA ALA A 307 -13.95 -17.96 -18.10
C ALA A 307 -15.40 -17.63 -17.71
N VAL A 308 -16.11 -18.60 -17.12
CA VAL A 308 -17.49 -18.40 -16.61
C VAL A 308 -17.51 -17.36 -15.49
N LEU A 309 -16.58 -17.42 -14.54
CA LEU A 309 -16.42 -16.41 -13.50
C LEU A 309 -16.19 -15.02 -14.09
N ALA A 310 -15.29 -14.92 -15.07
CA ALA A 310 -14.96 -13.66 -15.72
C ALA A 310 -16.16 -13.05 -16.46
N GLU A 311 -16.93 -13.85 -17.19
CA GLU A 311 -18.14 -13.38 -17.87
C GLU A 311 -19.19 -12.86 -16.88
N ARG A 312 -19.44 -13.62 -15.80
CA ARG A 312 -20.36 -13.19 -14.72
C ARG A 312 -19.89 -11.90 -14.07
N ALA A 313 -18.59 -11.78 -13.77
CA ALA A 313 -18.01 -10.59 -13.16
C ALA A 313 -18.13 -9.36 -14.08
N LEU A 314 -17.85 -9.50 -15.38
CA LEU A 314 -18.00 -8.43 -16.37
C LEU A 314 -19.46 -7.98 -16.50
N ALA A 315 -20.39 -8.94 -16.57
CA ALA A 315 -21.83 -8.63 -16.60
C ALA A 315 -22.26 -7.90 -15.33
N ALA A 316 -21.78 -8.33 -14.16
CA ALA A 316 -22.08 -7.71 -12.88
C ALA A 316 -21.52 -6.28 -12.77
N LEU A 317 -20.29 -6.02 -13.23
CA LEU A 317 -19.70 -4.67 -13.27
C LEU A 317 -20.51 -3.73 -14.16
N ARG A 318 -20.84 -4.16 -15.37
CA ARG A 318 -21.64 -3.36 -16.31
C ARG A 318 -23.01 -3.06 -15.75
N LYS A 319 -23.69 -4.06 -15.19
CA LYS A 319 -25.00 -3.90 -14.54
C LYS A 319 -24.91 -2.92 -13.36
N TRP A 320 -23.87 -3.02 -12.53
CA TRP A 320 -23.64 -2.11 -11.42
C TRP A 320 -23.44 -0.66 -11.91
N LEU A 321 -22.59 -0.45 -12.91
CA LEU A 321 -22.34 0.90 -13.44
C LEU A 321 -23.58 1.51 -14.09
N SER A 322 -24.40 0.70 -14.77
CA SER A 322 -25.68 1.16 -15.33
C SER A 322 -26.68 1.56 -14.24
N LYS A 323 -26.71 0.86 -13.11
CA LYS A 323 -27.55 1.20 -11.94
C LYS A 323 -27.05 2.41 -11.17
N HIS A 324 -25.74 2.63 -11.18
CA HIS A 324 -25.09 3.73 -10.47
C HIS A 324 -24.32 4.62 -11.45
N PRO A 325 -25.04 5.34 -12.34
CA PRO A 325 -24.44 6.08 -13.45
C PRO A 325 -23.38 7.09 -13.01
N ASN A 326 -23.53 7.65 -11.80
CA ASN A 326 -22.68 8.69 -11.25
C ASN A 326 -21.69 8.16 -10.20
N ALA A 327 -21.58 6.84 -9.98
CA ALA A 327 -20.67 6.29 -8.97
C ALA A 327 -19.19 6.61 -9.24
N LEU A 328 -18.84 6.83 -10.51
CA LEU A 328 -17.50 7.21 -10.93
C LEU A 328 -17.34 8.73 -11.06
N GLU A 329 -18.42 9.50 -10.88
CA GLU A 329 -18.35 10.95 -10.75
C GLU A 329 -17.79 11.34 -9.38
N TYR A 330 -17.29 12.57 -9.30
CA TYR A 330 -16.46 13.10 -8.21
C TYR A 330 -16.99 12.74 -6.81
#